data_AF-A0AA40E2W2-F1
#
_entry.id   AF-A0AA40E2W2-F1
#
_cell.length_a   1.000
_cell.length_b   1.000
_cell.length_c   1.000
_cell.angle_alpha   90.00
_cell.angle_beta   90.00
_cell.angle_gamma   90.00
#
_symmetry.space_group_name_H-M   'P 1'
#
loop_
_entity.id
_entity.type
_entity.pdbx_description
1 polymer ?
#
loop_
_entity_poly.entity_id
_entity_poly.type
_entity_poly.pdbx_seq_one_letter_code
_entity_poly.pdbx_strand_id
1 'polypeptide(L)'
;MPSRLLRIDGTASSTAQAVSGTVTLIETAAAAAVPYVALSYCWGPYTADIRTTVAANLREHMHGIAVAALPRTVQDAILVVARLGVSYIWVDALCIVQDDPADWTREAATMVDVYAHSHFTISAKGPDSCHQGFLGPQLFGAPEWQRPVPVDAVPSVVLSGGGARPNQKIMVRGGRVDHADSAARRFALDTRGWCLQETVLPRRRLVFDGCEMSWHCLECALCE
;
A
#
# COMPACT_ATOMS: atom_id res chain seq x y z
N MET A 1 2.71 -7.80 16.58
CA MET A 1 3.89 -7.57 15.70
C MET A 1 4.08 -8.83 14.87
N PRO A 2 4.35 -8.72 13.56
CA PRO A 2 4.57 -9.89 12.70
C PRO A 2 5.81 -10.67 13.14
N SER A 3 5.83 -11.98 12.90
CA SER A 3 7.01 -12.82 13.20
C SER A 3 8.12 -12.70 12.15
N ARG A 4 7.77 -12.23 10.95
CA ARG A 4 8.70 -12.03 9.83
C ARG A 4 8.38 -10.75 9.06
N LEU A 5 9.42 -10.15 8.49
CA LEU A 5 9.33 -8.99 7.61
C LEU A 5 10.28 -9.16 6.42
N LEU A 6 9.96 -8.52 5.30
CA LEU A 6 10.90 -8.35 4.20
C LEU A 6 11.71 -7.08 4.43
N ARG A 7 13.03 -7.22 4.52
CA ARG A 7 13.97 -6.11 4.48
C ARG A 7 14.28 -5.78 3.03
N ILE A 8 14.22 -4.50 2.67
CA ILE A 8 14.57 -4.00 1.34
C ILE A 8 16.08 -3.73 1.31
N ASP A 9 16.82 -4.54 0.58
CA ASP A 9 18.26 -4.42 0.41
C ASP A 9 18.56 -3.69 -0.91
N GLY A 10 18.71 -2.38 -0.83
CA GLY A 10 19.07 -1.54 -1.98
C GLY A 10 18.70 -0.07 -1.79
N THR A 11 19.44 0.81 -2.45
CA THR A 11 19.10 2.23 -2.54
C THR A 11 18.21 2.46 -3.76
N ALA A 12 17.03 3.05 -3.56
CA ALA A 12 16.22 3.52 -4.69
C ALA A 12 17.05 4.56 -5.47
N SER A 13 17.53 4.20 -6.67
CA SER A 13 18.15 5.18 -7.56
C SER A 13 17.11 6.25 -7.89
N SER A 14 17.49 7.51 -7.78
CA SER A 14 16.61 8.67 -7.91
C SER A 14 16.00 8.84 -9.31
N THR A 15 16.47 8.07 -10.29
CA THR A 15 16.13 8.24 -11.71
C THR A 15 15.44 7.04 -12.37
N ALA A 16 15.35 5.88 -11.72
CA ALA A 16 14.76 4.68 -12.35
C ALA A 16 13.32 4.40 -11.90
N GLN A 17 12.43 4.14 -12.86
CA GLN A 17 11.07 3.59 -12.65
C GLN A 17 11.08 2.09 -12.29
N ALA A 18 12.25 1.48 -12.12
CA ALA A 18 12.40 0.07 -11.81
C ALA A 18 13.28 -0.12 -10.56
N VAL A 19 12.80 -0.94 -9.62
CA VAL A 19 13.61 -1.39 -8.48
C VAL A 19 14.49 -2.54 -8.96
N SER A 20 15.75 -2.25 -9.28
CA SER A 20 16.80 -3.27 -9.29
C SER A 20 17.27 -3.43 -7.84
N GLY A 21 16.95 -4.56 -7.22
CA GLY A 21 17.27 -4.81 -5.82
C GLY A 21 16.90 -6.21 -5.37
N THR A 22 17.30 -6.54 -4.16
CA THR A 22 16.94 -7.78 -3.47
C THR A 22 16.14 -7.46 -2.21
N VAL A 23 15.23 -8.34 -1.83
CA VAL A 23 14.57 -8.29 -0.52
C VAL A 23 14.91 -9.55 0.25
N THR A 24 15.21 -9.41 1.54
CA THR A 24 15.55 -10.54 2.39
C THR A 24 14.47 -10.74 3.43
N LEU A 25 13.98 -11.98 3.55
CA LEU A 25 13.06 -12.35 4.62
C LEU A 25 13.85 -12.44 5.93
N ILE A 26 13.44 -11.67 6.93
CA ILE A 26 14.04 -11.67 8.26
C ILE A 26 13.02 -12.09 9.30
N GLU A 27 13.48 -12.82 10.31
CA GLU A 27 12.69 -13.08 11.51
C GLU A 27 12.77 -11.87 12.43
N THR A 28 11.61 -11.32 12.78
CA THR A 28 11.47 -10.26 13.77
C THR A 28 11.45 -10.90 15.15
N ALA A 29 12.63 -11.33 15.63
CA ALA A 29 12.79 -11.69 17.03
C ALA A 29 12.32 -10.54 17.92
N ALA A 30 11.74 -10.86 19.08
CA ALA A 30 10.91 -10.00 19.94
C ALA A 30 11.53 -8.69 20.49
N ALA A 31 12.69 -8.23 20.00
CA ALA A 31 13.50 -7.19 20.63
C ALA A 31 13.63 -5.86 19.86
N ALA A 32 13.04 -5.67 18.68
CA ALA A 32 13.06 -4.35 18.03
C ALA A 32 11.75 -4.05 17.29
N ALA A 33 11.00 -3.08 17.80
CA ALA A 33 9.87 -2.47 17.08
C ALA A 33 10.42 -1.63 15.92
N VAL A 34 10.74 -2.29 14.80
CA VAL A 34 11.15 -1.61 13.57
C VAL A 34 9.92 -1.04 12.86
N PRO A 35 9.98 0.19 12.31
CA PRO A 35 8.91 0.69 11.44
C PRO A 35 8.82 -0.16 10.18
N TYR A 36 7.62 -0.67 9.89
CA TYR A 36 7.33 -1.43 8.67
C TYR A 36 6.04 -0.98 8.03
N VAL A 37 5.90 -1.27 6.74
CA VAL A 37 4.69 -1.01 5.96
C VAL A 37 3.98 -2.33 5.71
N ALA A 38 2.67 -2.39 5.86
CA ALA A 38 1.90 -3.57 5.46
C ALA A 38 1.35 -3.38 4.03
N LEU A 39 1.33 -4.45 3.23
CA LEU A 39 0.70 -4.45 1.90
C LEU A 39 -0.61 -5.21 1.93
N SER A 40 -1.67 -4.53 1.52
CA SER A 40 -3.02 -5.07 1.29
C SER A 40 -3.27 -5.05 -0.23
N TYR A 41 -3.45 -6.23 -0.83
CA TYR A 41 -3.58 -6.40 -2.28
C TYR A 41 -4.37 -7.66 -2.63
N CYS A 42 -4.87 -7.76 -3.87
CA CYS A 42 -5.54 -8.97 -4.36
C CYS A 42 -4.56 -9.90 -5.05
N TRP A 43 -4.60 -11.20 -4.76
CA TRP A 43 -3.81 -12.20 -5.49
C TRP A 43 -4.35 -12.39 -6.92
N GLY A 44 -5.68 -12.34 -7.06
CA GLY A 44 -6.41 -12.57 -8.31
C GLY A 44 -6.70 -14.05 -8.58
N PRO A 45 -7.30 -14.37 -9.74
CA PRO A 45 -7.75 -15.73 -10.06
C PRO A 45 -6.63 -16.71 -10.39
N TYR A 46 -5.45 -16.22 -10.80
CA TYR A 46 -4.30 -17.04 -11.21
C TYR A 46 -3.23 -17.06 -10.12
N THR A 47 -3.32 -18.03 -9.21
CA THR A 47 -2.44 -18.13 -8.03
C THR A 47 -1.27 -19.10 -8.16
N ALA A 48 -1.27 -19.97 -9.18
CA ALA A 48 -0.29 -21.05 -9.33
C ALA A 48 1.17 -20.56 -9.46
N ASP A 49 1.38 -19.41 -10.11
CA ASP A 49 2.71 -18.85 -10.38
C ASP A 49 3.10 -17.73 -9.39
N ILE A 50 2.28 -17.49 -8.36
CA ILE A 50 2.60 -16.49 -7.35
C ILE A 50 3.75 -17.02 -6.51
N ARG A 51 4.86 -16.29 -6.47
CA ARG A 51 5.96 -16.62 -5.57
C ARG A 51 5.50 -16.42 -4.12
N THR A 52 5.38 -17.53 -3.39
CA THR A 52 5.05 -17.58 -1.97
C THR A 52 6.16 -18.23 -1.17
N THR A 53 6.18 -17.99 0.14
CA THR A 53 7.08 -18.69 1.07
C THR A 53 6.46 -20.02 1.48
N VAL A 54 7.22 -21.10 1.30
CA VAL A 54 6.93 -22.46 1.75
C VAL A 54 8.13 -23.00 2.52
N ALA A 55 7.95 -24.06 3.31
CA ALA A 55 9.02 -24.62 4.14
C ALA A 55 10.30 -24.94 3.35
N ALA A 56 10.14 -25.39 2.10
CA ALA A 56 11.25 -25.74 1.21
C ALA A 56 12.10 -24.53 0.75
N ASN A 57 11.49 -23.36 0.53
CA ASN A 57 12.17 -22.16 0.02
C ASN A 57 12.41 -21.09 1.09
N LEU A 58 11.98 -21.32 2.34
CA LEU A 58 12.16 -20.39 3.45
C LEU A 58 13.62 -19.94 3.62
N ARG A 59 14.57 -20.89 3.60
CA ARG A 59 16.01 -20.56 3.72
C ARG A 59 16.52 -19.76 2.54
N GLU A 60 16.04 -20.03 1.33
CA GLU A 60 16.40 -19.25 0.14
C GLU A 60 15.91 -17.81 0.27
N HIS A 61 14.66 -17.62 0.69
CA HIS A 61 14.07 -16.30 0.92
C HIS A 61 14.82 -15.49 2.00
N MET A 62 15.44 -16.16 2.99
CA MET A 62 16.30 -15.52 3.99
C MET A 62 17.70 -15.15 3.48
N HIS A 63 18.12 -15.64 2.30
CA HIS A 63 19.37 -15.22 1.65
C HIS A 63 19.16 -14.11 0.62
N GLY A 64 17.91 -13.82 0.26
CA GLY A 64 17.54 -12.75 -0.64
C GLY A 64 16.71 -13.23 -1.82
N ILE A 65 15.74 -12.42 -2.21
CA ILE A 65 14.82 -12.63 -3.31
C ILE A 65 15.01 -11.47 -4.28
N ALA A 66 15.25 -11.75 -5.55
CA ALA A 66 15.29 -10.69 -6.56
C ALA A 66 13.90 -10.04 -6.68
N VAL A 67 13.84 -8.70 -6.56
CA VAL A 67 12.57 -7.96 -6.64
C VAL A 67 11.86 -8.22 -7.98
N ALA A 68 12.63 -8.30 -9.08
CA ALA A 68 12.10 -8.58 -10.41
C ALA A 68 11.36 -9.93 -10.52
N ALA A 69 11.57 -10.85 -9.58
CA ALA A 69 10.98 -12.17 -9.57
C ALA A 69 9.76 -12.28 -8.65
N LEU A 70 9.30 -11.16 -8.09
CA LEU A 70 8.07 -11.03 -7.31
C LEU A 70 6.91 -10.54 -8.20
N PRO A 71 5.64 -10.74 -7.79
CA PRO A 71 4.50 -10.19 -8.51
C PRO A 71 4.59 -8.67 -8.66
N ARG A 72 4.04 -8.12 -9.75
CA ARG A 72 4.20 -6.70 -10.09
C ARG A 72 3.65 -5.76 -9.01
N THR A 73 2.52 -6.12 -8.38
CA THR A 73 1.99 -5.35 -7.24
C THR A 73 2.98 -5.27 -6.07
N VAL A 74 3.71 -6.35 -5.80
CA VAL A 74 4.72 -6.37 -4.73
C VAL A 74 5.94 -5.53 -5.11
N GLN A 75 6.36 -5.56 -6.37
CA GLN A 75 7.45 -4.72 -6.89
C GLN A 75 7.12 -3.23 -6.72
N ASP A 76 5.91 -2.83 -7.11
CA ASP A 76 5.42 -1.46 -6.98
C ASP A 76 5.34 -1.03 -5.50
N ALA A 77 4.87 -1.92 -4.61
CA ALA A 77 4.86 -1.66 -3.17
C ALA A 77 6.27 -1.45 -2.61
N ILE A 78 7.23 -2.31 -2.97
CA ILE A 78 8.65 -2.16 -2.57
C ILE A 78 9.20 -0.81 -3.06
N LEU A 79 8.87 -0.40 -4.28
CA LEU A 79 9.29 0.91 -4.81
C LEU A 79 8.74 2.06 -3.97
N VAL A 80 7.45 2.05 -3.65
CA VAL A 80 6.81 3.08 -2.81
C VAL A 80 7.46 3.13 -1.43
N VAL A 81 7.61 1.98 -0.77
CA VAL A 81 8.21 1.87 0.57
C VAL A 81 9.65 2.40 0.57
N ALA A 82 10.47 2.00 -0.40
CA ALA A 82 11.84 2.48 -0.52
C ALA A 82 11.93 3.99 -0.79
N ARG A 83 11.03 4.54 -1.63
CA ARG A 83 10.97 5.98 -1.93
C ARG A 83 10.49 6.82 -0.75
N LEU A 84 9.69 6.24 0.14
CA LEU A 84 9.24 6.87 1.39
C LEU A 84 10.23 6.67 2.56
N GLY A 85 11.39 6.05 2.31
CA GLY A 85 12.46 5.93 3.30
C GLY A 85 12.21 4.88 4.38
N VAL A 86 11.32 3.92 4.15
CA VAL A 86 11.09 2.78 5.05
C VAL A 86 11.81 1.55 4.50
N SER A 87 12.41 0.74 5.37
CA SER A 87 13.25 -0.39 4.96
C SER A 87 12.54 -1.75 5.07
N TYR A 88 11.35 -1.79 5.67
CA TYR A 88 10.65 -3.04 5.97
C TYR A 88 9.23 -3.02 5.43
N ILE A 89 8.84 -4.12 4.80
CA ILE A 89 7.48 -4.36 4.31
C ILE A 89 7.01 -5.74 4.75
N TRP A 90 5.74 -5.83 5.14
CA TRP A 90 5.04 -7.09 5.39
C TRP A 90 4.13 -7.41 4.21
N VAL A 91 4.28 -8.63 3.69
CA VAL A 91 3.50 -9.18 2.57
C VAL A 91 3.05 -10.58 2.96
N ASP A 92 1.74 -10.82 3.02
CA ASP A 92 1.14 -12.09 3.49
C ASP A 92 1.74 -13.33 2.80
N ALA A 93 1.83 -13.30 1.47
CA ALA A 93 2.35 -14.37 0.62
C ALA A 93 3.82 -14.75 0.92
N LEU A 94 4.61 -13.81 1.47
CA LEU A 94 6.05 -13.97 1.67
C LEU A 94 6.45 -14.05 3.15
N CYS A 95 5.70 -13.42 4.04
CA CYS A 95 5.99 -13.40 5.48
C CYS A 95 5.36 -14.58 6.23
N ILE A 96 4.36 -15.24 5.64
CA ILE A 96 3.69 -16.43 6.17
C ILE A 96 4.13 -17.65 5.37
N VAL A 97 4.44 -18.76 6.06
CA VAL A 97 4.74 -20.05 5.43
C VAL A 97 3.43 -20.71 5.01
N GLN A 98 3.16 -20.75 3.71
CA GLN A 98 1.83 -21.11 3.18
C GLN A 98 1.48 -22.59 3.28
N ASP A 99 2.49 -23.47 3.33
CA ASP A 99 2.34 -24.93 3.43
C ASP A 99 2.44 -25.46 4.88
N ASP A 100 2.54 -24.57 5.87
CA ASP A 100 2.51 -24.90 7.30
C ASP A 100 1.20 -24.39 7.93
N PRO A 101 0.22 -25.27 8.18
CA PRO A 101 -1.06 -24.89 8.79
C PRO A 101 -0.91 -24.26 10.19
N ALA A 102 0.11 -24.65 10.96
CA ALA A 102 0.35 -24.11 12.29
C ALA A 102 0.95 -22.69 12.23
N ASP A 103 1.88 -22.46 11.31
CA ASP A 103 2.39 -21.11 11.00
C ASP A 103 1.26 -20.21 10.50
N TRP A 104 0.49 -20.69 9.51
CA TRP A 104 -0.63 -19.94 8.96
C TRP A 104 -1.64 -19.55 10.03
N THR A 105 -2.03 -20.48 10.91
CA THR A 105 -2.99 -20.21 11.99
C THR A 105 -2.45 -19.16 12.97
N ARG A 106 -1.16 -19.24 13.32
CA ARG A 106 -0.51 -18.28 14.21
C ARG A 106 -0.46 -16.90 13.57
N GLU A 107 0.01 -16.79 12.34
CA GLU A 107 0.13 -15.50 11.64
C GLU A 107 -1.24 -14.89 11.38
N ALA A 108 -2.23 -15.70 10.98
CA ALA A 108 -3.60 -15.25 10.76
C ALA A 108 -4.24 -14.67 12.03
N ALA A 109 -3.97 -15.26 13.20
CA ALA A 109 -4.42 -14.71 14.49
C ALA A 109 -3.78 -13.34 14.81
N THR A 110 -2.59 -13.05 14.27
CA THR A 110 -1.88 -11.79 14.50
C THR A 110 -2.10 -10.72 13.44
N MET A 111 -2.83 -11.00 12.36
CA MET A 111 -3.08 -10.04 11.26
C MET A 111 -3.64 -8.69 11.76
N VAL A 112 -4.51 -8.74 12.78
CA VAL A 112 -5.04 -7.53 13.43
C VAL A 112 -3.90 -6.64 13.93
N ASP A 113 -2.94 -7.22 14.64
CA ASP A 113 -1.79 -6.49 15.19
C ASP A 113 -0.83 -6.02 14.11
N VAL A 114 -0.68 -6.78 13.02
CA VAL A 114 0.16 -6.40 11.88
C VAL A 114 -0.36 -5.11 11.25
N TYR A 115 -1.65 -5.05 10.93
CA TYR A 115 -2.22 -3.85 10.33
C TYR A 115 -2.29 -2.69 11.32
N ALA A 116 -2.66 -2.93 12.58
CA ALA A 116 -2.80 -1.90 13.61
C ALA A 116 -1.46 -1.22 13.98
N HIS A 117 -0.36 -1.96 13.93
CA HIS A 117 0.97 -1.46 14.31
C HIS A 117 1.89 -1.13 13.13
N SER A 118 1.41 -1.26 11.89
CA SER A 118 2.12 -0.78 10.71
C SER A 118 2.35 0.74 10.78
N HIS A 119 3.46 1.21 10.21
CA HIS A 119 3.74 2.64 10.10
C HIS A 119 2.70 3.33 9.20
N PHE A 120 2.39 2.67 8.09
CA PHE A 120 1.20 2.85 7.26
C PHE A 120 0.95 1.55 6.48
N THR A 121 -0.26 1.42 5.92
CA THR A 121 -0.61 0.32 5.02
C THR A 121 -0.75 0.83 3.60
N ILE A 122 -0.16 0.13 2.63
CA ILE A 122 -0.45 0.34 1.21
C ILE A 122 -1.63 -0.54 0.83
N SER A 123 -2.67 0.04 0.24
CA SER A 123 -3.81 -0.69 -0.29
C SER A 123 -3.84 -0.57 -1.82
N ALA A 124 -3.44 -1.62 -2.52
CA ALA A 124 -3.49 -1.73 -3.97
C ALA A 124 -4.89 -2.22 -4.39
N LYS A 125 -5.85 -1.29 -4.48
CA LYS A 125 -7.26 -1.55 -4.80
C LYS A 125 -7.53 -1.65 -6.30
N GLY A 126 -6.83 -0.87 -7.11
CA GLY A 126 -7.05 -0.78 -8.55
C GLY A 126 -6.90 -2.12 -9.27
N PRO A 127 -5.77 -2.84 -9.07
CA PRO A 127 -5.57 -4.15 -9.67
C PRO A 127 -6.49 -5.23 -9.10
N ASP A 128 -7.03 -6.08 -9.97
CA ASP A 128 -7.76 -7.30 -9.59
C ASP A 128 -6.86 -8.53 -9.40
N SER A 129 -5.58 -8.40 -9.77
CA SER A 129 -4.55 -9.45 -9.65
C SER A 129 -3.18 -8.87 -9.29
N CYS A 130 -2.40 -9.64 -8.53
CA CYS A 130 -1.06 -9.25 -8.11
C CYS A 130 -0.02 -9.16 -9.24
N HIS A 131 -0.34 -9.73 -10.41
CA HIS A 131 0.48 -9.66 -11.62
C HIS A 131 0.42 -8.29 -12.30
N GLN A 132 -0.56 -7.46 -11.95
CA GLN A 132 -0.68 -6.09 -12.42
C GLN A 132 -0.01 -5.13 -11.45
N GLY A 133 0.57 -4.06 -11.98
CA GLY A 133 1.07 -2.95 -11.18
C GLY A 133 -0.05 -1.99 -10.82
N PHE A 134 0.12 -1.27 -9.71
CA PHE A 134 -0.77 -0.14 -9.35
C PHE A 134 -0.12 1.22 -9.63
N LEU A 135 1.19 1.26 -9.90
CA LEU A 135 1.91 2.46 -10.32
C LEU A 135 1.78 2.61 -11.85
N GLY A 136 0.71 3.27 -12.26
CA GLY A 136 0.40 3.56 -13.66
C GLY A 136 -0.44 4.82 -13.82
N PRO A 137 -0.86 5.16 -15.05
CA PRO A 137 -1.76 6.28 -15.29
C PRO A 137 -3.04 6.13 -14.46
N GLN A 138 -3.34 7.14 -13.65
CA GLN A 138 -4.56 7.21 -12.85
C GLN A 138 -5.63 7.98 -13.63
N LEU A 139 -6.89 7.55 -13.55
CA LEU A 139 -8.00 8.20 -14.29
C LEU A 139 -8.16 9.69 -13.92
N PHE A 140 -7.88 10.04 -12.67
CA PHE A 140 -7.98 11.39 -12.12
C PHE A 140 -6.62 12.10 -12.03
N GLY A 141 -5.54 11.45 -12.46
CA GLY A 141 -4.19 12.02 -12.51
C GLY A 141 -3.88 12.76 -13.82
N ALA A 142 -4.84 12.85 -14.74
CA ALA A 142 -4.65 13.58 -16.00
C ALA A 142 -4.46 15.09 -15.71
N PRO A 143 -3.53 15.80 -16.39
CA PRO A 143 -3.26 17.22 -16.13
C PRO A 143 -4.49 18.13 -16.23
N GLU A 144 -5.48 17.75 -17.04
CA GLU A 144 -6.75 18.46 -17.23
C GLU A 144 -7.81 18.16 -16.15
N TRP A 145 -7.59 17.17 -15.29
CA TRP A 145 -8.59 16.72 -14.30
C TRP A 145 -8.82 17.77 -13.21
N GLN A 146 -7.75 18.44 -12.78
CA GLN A 146 -7.82 19.51 -11.80
C GLN A 146 -7.51 20.86 -12.43
N ARG A 147 -8.35 21.85 -12.15
CA ARG A 147 -8.09 23.24 -12.54
C ARG A 147 -7.95 24.13 -11.31
N PRO A 148 -6.94 25.01 -11.23
CA PRO A 148 -6.87 26.00 -10.19
C PRO A 148 -7.95 27.06 -10.41
N VAL A 149 -8.81 27.26 -9.43
CA VAL A 149 -9.79 28.36 -9.40
C VAL A 149 -9.32 29.36 -8.34
N PRO A 150 -9.08 30.63 -8.72
CA PRO A 150 -8.79 31.67 -7.75
C PRO A 150 -10.04 31.94 -6.91
N VAL A 151 -9.87 32.02 -5.59
CA VAL A 151 -10.95 32.42 -4.69
C VAL A 151 -10.51 33.60 -3.85
N ASP A 152 -11.40 34.58 -3.71
CA ASP A 152 -11.18 35.77 -2.88
C ASP A 152 -11.29 35.45 -1.39
N ALA A 153 -12.02 34.38 -1.04
CA ALA A 153 -12.09 33.80 0.30
C ALA A 153 -12.37 32.29 0.17
N VAL A 154 -11.62 31.45 0.88
CA VAL A 154 -11.91 30.02 0.98
C VAL A 154 -13.12 29.86 1.92
N PRO A 155 -14.18 29.11 1.55
CA PRO A 155 -15.19 28.69 2.50
C PRO A 155 -14.51 27.84 3.56
N SER A 156 -14.26 28.45 4.72
CA SER A 156 -13.83 27.89 6.00
C SER A 156 -13.59 26.37 6.06
N VAL A 157 -12.49 25.87 5.50
CA VAL A 157 -11.77 24.77 6.16
C VAL A 157 -10.93 25.48 7.21
N VAL A 158 -11.52 25.68 8.39
CA VAL A 158 -10.80 26.20 9.55
C VAL A 158 -9.81 25.12 9.97
N LEU A 159 -8.64 25.10 9.35
CA LEU A 159 -7.44 24.66 10.02
C LEU A 159 -7.18 25.74 11.08
N SER A 160 -7.56 25.43 12.32
CA SER A 160 -7.49 26.33 13.47
C SER A 160 -6.23 27.21 13.44
N GLY A 161 -6.42 28.53 13.23
CA GLY A 161 -5.40 29.54 13.55
C GLY A 161 -4.83 30.39 12.41
N GLY A 162 -5.23 30.23 11.14
CA GLY A 162 -4.69 31.04 10.03
C GLY A 162 -5.72 31.97 9.39
N GLY A 163 -5.53 33.30 9.50
CA GLY A 163 -6.36 34.29 8.80
C GLY A 163 -6.38 34.09 7.28
N ALA A 164 -7.48 34.48 6.64
CA ALA A 164 -7.67 34.37 5.19
C ALA A 164 -6.52 35.04 4.43
N ARG A 165 -5.82 34.27 3.59
CA ARG A 165 -4.78 34.81 2.71
C ARG A 165 -5.41 35.12 1.34
N PRO A 166 -5.29 36.36 0.81
CA PRO A 166 -5.71 36.65 -0.55
C PRO A 166 -4.89 35.80 -1.56
N ASN A 167 -5.50 35.43 -2.69
CA ASN A 167 -4.93 34.59 -3.76
C ASN A 167 -4.71 33.11 -3.41
N GLN A 168 -5.52 32.53 -2.53
CA GLN A 168 -5.50 31.08 -2.34
C GLN A 168 -6.13 30.41 -3.58
N LYS A 169 -5.43 29.41 -4.15
CA LYS A 169 -5.95 28.63 -5.29
C LYS A 169 -6.65 27.41 -4.73
N ILE A 170 -7.93 27.22 -5.05
CA ILE A 170 -8.64 25.96 -4.81
C ILE A 170 -8.51 25.12 -6.08
N MET A 171 -8.14 23.85 -5.94
CA MET A 171 -8.16 22.90 -7.05
C MET A 171 -9.60 22.39 -7.20
N VAL A 172 -10.22 22.65 -8.34
CA VAL A 172 -11.57 22.17 -8.65
C VAL A 172 -11.46 21.02 -9.64
N ARG A 173 -12.10 19.90 -9.29
CA ARG A 173 -12.25 18.75 -10.18
C ARG A 173 -13.43 19.01 -11.12
N GLY A 174 -13.17 19.05 -12.42
CA GLY A 174 -14.20 19.29 -13.42
C GLY A 174 -14.87 17.99 -13.83
N GLY A 175 -16.19 17.89 -13.64
CA GLY A 175 -16.97 16.72 -14.06
C GLY A 175 -18.00 16.31 -13.02
N ARG A 176 -19.02 15.55 -13.44
CA ARG A 176 -19.89 14.86 -12.48
C ARG A 176 -19.07 13.72 -11.89
N VAL A 177 -18.50 13.94 -10.70
CA VAL A 177 -18.04 12.82 -9.90
C VAL A 177 -19.32 12.16 -9.39
N ASP A 178 -19.78 11.14 -10.10
CA ASP A 178 -20.79 10.25 -9.51
C ASP A 178 -20.08 9.53 -8.36
N HIS A 179 -20.08 10.16 -7.19
CA HIS A 179 -19.59 9.55 -5.94
C HIS A 179 -20.33 8.24 -5.66
N ALA A 180 -21.54 8.09 -6.19
CA ALA A 180 -22.28 6.84 -6.25
C ALA A 180 -21.50 5.75 -7.01
N ASP A 181 -20.86 6.05 -8.14
CA ASP A 181 -20.07 5.09 -8.93
C ASP A 181 -18.73 4.74 -8.26
N SER A 182 -18.10 5.68 -7.57
CA SER A 182 -16.86 5.40 -6.82
C SER A 182 -17.11 4.54 -5.56
N ALA A 183 -18.24 4.76 -4.87
CA ALA A 183 -18.68 3.89 -3.77
C ALA A 183 -19.29 2.57 -4.25
N ALA A 184 -19.84 2.51 -5.48
CA ALA A 184 -20.38 1.30 -6.10
C ALA A 184 -19.31 0.45 -6.81
N ARG A 185 -18.12 1.01 -7.10
CA ARG A 185 -16.97 0.26 -7.59
C ARG A 185 -16.51 -0.73 -6.53
N ARG A 186 -16.98 -1.97 -6.67
CA ARG A 186 -16.50 -3.11 -5.89
C ARG A 186 -15.10 -3.45 -6.37
N PHE A 187 -14.08 -3.00 -5.64
CA PHE A 187 -12.72 -3.46 -5.88
C PHE A 187 -12.60 -4.92 -5.42
N ALA A 188 -11.82 -5.72 -6.15
CA ALA A 188 -11.60 -7.13 -5.79
C ALA A 188 -11.07 -7.26 -4.35
N LEU A 189 -10.22 -6.32 -3.93
CA LEU A 189 -9.71 -6.24 -2.57
C LEU A 189 -10.83 -6.15 -1.51
N ASP A 190 -11.88 -5.37 -1.78
CA ASP A 190 -12.99 -5.12 -0.85
C ASP A 190 -13.94 -6.30 -0.66
N THR A 191 -13.86 -7.30 -1.53
CA THR A 191 -14.63 -8.55 -1.40
C THR A 191 -13.95 -9.62 -0.55
N ARG A 192 -12.71 -9.39 -0.11
CA ARG A 192 -11.93 -10.36 0.67
C ARG A 192 -12.30 -10.31 2.16
N GLY A 193 -12.30 -11.47 2.81
CA GLY A 193 -12.64 -11.60 4.24
C GLY A 193 -11.75 -10.77 5.17
N TRP A 194 -10.50 -10.50 4.78
CA TRP A 194 -9.54 -9.70 5.56
C TRP A 194 -9.61 -8.19 5.28
N CYS A 195 -10.36 -7.76 4.26
CA CYS A 195 -10.37 -6.36 3.84
C CYS A 195 -10.82 -5.41 4.95
N LEU A 196 -11.74 -5.83 5.83
CA LEU A 196 -12.16 -4.99 6.95
C LEU A 196 -10.99 -4.65 7.89
N GLN A 197 -10.16 -5.64 8.21
CA GLN A 197 -9.00 -5.46 9.09
C GLN A 197 -7.95 -4.58 8.40
N GLU A 198 -7.71 -4.82 7.12
CA GLU A 198 -6.85 -4.00 6.24
C GLU A 198 -7.36 -2.56 6.14
N THR A 199 -8.68 -2.36 6.25
CA THR A 199 -9.39 -1.09 6.03
C THR A 199 -9.63 -0.26 7.30
N VAL A 200 -9.69 -0.87 8.48
CA VAL A 200 -10.06 -0.15 9.71
C VAL A 200 -8.91 -0.05 10.71
N LEU A 201 -7.97 -1.00 10.71
CA LEU A 201 -6.93 -1.08 11.74
C LEU A 201 -5.72 -0.17 11.51
N PRO A 202 -5.24 0.05 10.27
CA PRO A 202 -4.09 0.93 10.05
C PRO A 202 -4.40 2.37 10.46
N ARG A 203 -3.51 2.98 11.25
CA ARG A 203 -3.61 4.40 11.64
C ARG A 203 -3.40 5.35 10.46
N ARG A 204 -2.74 4.85 9.41
CA ARG A 204 -2.40 5.54 8.17
C ARG A 204 -2.53 4.56 7.01
N ARG A 205 -3.16 4.98 5.91
CA ARG A 205 -3.29 4.19 4.69
C ARG A 205 -2.97 5.04 3.47
N LEU A 206 -2.18 4.47 2.58
CA LEU A 206 -1.98 4.97 1.22
C LEU A 206 -2.72 4.05 0.25
N VAL A 207 -3.74 4.58 -0.41
CA VAL A 207 -4.66 3.84 -1.29
C VAL A 207 -4.34 4.17 -2.74
N PHE A 208 -4.23 3.12 -3.56
CA PHE A 208 -4.15 3.21 -5.01
C PHE A 208 -5.36 2.47 -5.60
N ASP A 209 -6.39 3.20 -6.01
CA ASP A 209 -7.65 2.61 -6.49
C ASP A 209 -7.79 2.58 -8.03
N GLY A 210 -6.74 3.02 -8.75
CA GLY A 210 -6.74 3.11 -10.22
C GLY A 210 -7.42 4.37 -10.75
N CYS A 211 -8.16 5.09 -9.90
CA CYS A 211 -8.71 6.40 -10.20
C CYS A 211 -7.78 7.48 -9.69
N GLU A 212 -7.38 7.38 -8.43
CA GLU A 212 -6.51 8.32 -7.75
C GLU A 212 -5.67 7.66 -6.64
N MET A 213 -4.62 8.36 -6.24
CA MET A 213 -3.93 8.10 -4.98
C MET A 213 -4.59 8.87 -3.84
N SER A 214 -4.91 8.19 -2.73
CA SER A 214 -5.41 8.86 -1.52
C SER A 214 -4.69 8.43 -0.25
N TRP A 215 -4.44 9.39 0.62
CA TRP A 215 -3.89 9.22 1.96
C TRP A 215 -4.99 9.36 2.99
N HIS A 216 -5.08 8.41 3.92
CA HIS A 216 -6.03 8.43 5.03
C HIS A 216 -5.27 8.28 6.33
N CYS A 217 -5.53 9.12 7.33
CA CYS A 217 -5.09 8.93 8.70
C CYS A 217 -6.21 9.29 9.69
N LEU A 218 -5.94 9.17 10.99
CA LEU A 218 -6.92 9.50 12.04
C LEU A 218 -7.31 10.98 12.10
N GLU A 219 -6.55 11.88 11.46
CA GLU A 219 -6.76 13.32 11.50
C GLU A 219 -7.27 13.89 10.17
N CYS A 220 -6.89 13.29 9.04
CA CYS A 220 -7.25 13.80 7.72
C CYS A 220 -7.31 12.71 6.65
N ALA A 221 -8.06 13.01 5.59
CA ALA A 221 -8.01 12.29 4.33
C ALA A 221 -7.66 13.29 3.22
N LEU A 222 -6.69 12.94 2.39
CA LEU A 222 -6.19 13.74 1.28
C LEU A 222 -6.15 12.87 0.03
N CYS A 223 -6.53 13.43 -1.11
CA CYS A 223 -6.45 12.79 -2.41
C CYS A 223 -5.61 13.64 -3.36
N GLU A 224 -5.01 13.01 -4.38
CA GLU A 224 -4.18 13.70 -5.38
C GLU A 224 -4.96 14.72 -6.22
#